data_AF-A0AAW5EHW1-F1
#
_entry.id   AF-A0AAW5EHW1-F1
#
_cell.length_a   1.000
_cell.length_b   1.000
_cell.length_c   1.000
_cell.angle_alpha   90.00
_cell.angle_beta   90.00
_cell.angle_gamma   90.00
#
_symmetry.space_group_name_H-M   'P 1'
#
loop_
_entity.id
_entity.type
_entity.pdbx_description
1 polymer ?
#
loop_
_entity_poly.entity_id
_entity_poly.type
_entity_poly.pdbx_seq_one_letter_code
_entity_poly.pdbx_strand_id
1 'polypeptide(L)'
;DSYNIYIVGRNLEKLQILEKEGFKTLLYKDFNIENKNIILAFKPYALESVAANLKGKAKILISVLANTDFDKLKLIQAQNYARIMPNTAAKYKASTTPYVLKNSNFKD
;
A
#
# COMPACT_ATOMS: atom_id res chain seq x y z
N ASP A 1 3.63 5.71 20.08
CA ASP A 1 3.51 5.19 18.70
C ASP A 1 2.62 6.06 17.83
N SER A 2 3.14 7.20 17.37
CA SER A 2 2.42 8.09 16.46
C SER A 2 2.88 7.84 15.02
N TYR A 3 1.95 7.42 14.16
CA TYR A 3 2.18 7.29 12.72
C TYR A 3 1.57 8.48 11.98
N ASN A 4 2.29 9.02 10.99
CA ASN A 4 1.74 9.98 10.04
C ASN A 4 1.10 9.20 8.88
N ILE A 5 -0.22 8.98 8.96
CA ILE A 5 -0.98 8.22 7.96
C ILE A 5 -1.50 9.17 6.89
N TYR A 6 -1.31 8.77 5.62
CA TYR A 6 -1.85 9.45 4.45
C TYR A 6 -2.62 8.45 3.58
N ILE A 7 -3.81 8.84 3.13
CA ILE A 7 -4.56 8.09 2.12
C ILE A 7 -4.29 8.72 0.76
N VAL A 8 -3.71 7.95 -0.14
CA VAL A 8 -3.29 8.43 -1.46
C VAL A 8 -4.18 7.82 -2.53
N GLY A 9 -4.70 8.65 -3.44
CA GLY A 9 -5.60 8.20 -4.49
C GLY A 9 -5.61 9.09 -5.73
N ARG A 10 -6.47 8.74 -6.69
CA ARG A 10 -6.66 9.51 -7.94
C ARG A 10 -7.92 10.36 -7.99
N ASN A 11 -8.94 10.03 -7.18
CA ASN A 11 -10.24 10.68 -7.23
C ASN A 11 -10.33 11.73 -6.11
N LEU A 12 -10.31 13.00 -6.49
CA LEU A 12 -10.31 14.13 -5.56
C LEU A 12 -11.56 14.16 -4.67
N GLU A 13 -12.74 13.90 -5.23
CA GLU A 13 -14.01 13.91 -4.48
C GLU A 13 -14.01 12.87 -3.35
N LYS A 14 -13.52 11.64 -3.63
CA LYS A 14 -13.39 10.58 -2.62
C LYS A 14 -12.36 10.92 -1.55
N LEU A 15 -11.27 11.58 -1.93
CA LEU A 15 -10.27 12.03 -0.98
C LEU A 15 -10.82 13.15 -0.07
N GLN A 16 -11.57 14.10 -0.62
CA GLN A 16 -12.22 15.15 0.17
C GLN A 16 -13.21 14.61 1.20
N ILE A 17 -13.90 13.50 0.91
CA ILE A 17 -14.75 12.82 1.90
C ILE A 17 -13.90 12.30 3.08
N LEU A 18 -12.77 11.67 2.79
CA LEU A 18 -11.86 11.15 3.82
C LEU A 18 -11.17 12.28 4.61
N GLU A 19 -10.89 13.42 3.98
CA GLU A 19 -10.39 14.61 4.67
C GLU A 19 -11.39 15.14 5.70
N LYS A 20 -12.69 15.14 5.36
CA LYS A 20 -13.76 15.52 6.30
C LYS A 20 -13.87 14.55 7.49
N GLU A 21 -13.47 13.29 7.30
CA GLU A 21 -13.36 12.29 8.37
C GLU A 21 -12.06 12.43 9.20
N GLY A 22 -11.20 13.39 8.87
CA GLY A 22 -9.97 13.71 9.60
C GLY A 22 -8.71 13.00 9.09
N PHE A 23 -8.79 12.31 7.94
CA PHE A 23 -7.60 11.71 7.33
C PHE A 23 -6.80 12.72 6.52
N LYS A 24 -5.47 12.62 6.56
CA LYS A 24 -4.61 13.34 5.61
C LYS A 24 -4.68 12.64 4.26
N THR A 25 -4.87 13.38 3.18
CA THR A 25 -4.92 12.80 1.83
C THR A 25 -3.97 13.44 0.85
N LEU A 26 -3.59 12.72 -0.19
CA LEU A 26 -2.76 13.21 -1.30
C LEU A 26 -3.24 12.60 -2.63
N LEU A 27 -3.09 13.34 -3.72
CA LEU A 27 -3.20 12.77 -5.05
C LEU A 27 -1.91 12.01 -5.40
N TYR A 28 -2.00 11.00 -6.28
CA TYR A 28 -0.81 10.24 -6.72
C TYR A 28 0.31 11.14 -7.25
N LYS A 29 -0.03 12.18 -8.01
CA LYS A 29 0.93 13.14 -8.59
C LYS A 29 1.74 13.91 -7.53
N ASP A 30 1.17 14.08 -6.34
CA ASP A 30 1.74 14.88 -5.24
C ASP A 30 2.42 13.97 -4.19
N PHE A 31 2.53 12.66 -4.49
CA PHE A 31 3.03 11.66 -3.56
C PHE A 31 4.28 10.94 -4.10
N ASN A 32 5.30 10.84 -3.24
CA ASN A 32 6.53 10.09 -3.51
C ASN A 32 6.68 8.99 -2.45
N ILE A 33 6.94 7.75 -2.90
CA ILE A 33 7.04 6.58 -2.01
C ILE A 33 8.43 6.41 -1.36
N GLU A 34 9.40 7.25 -1.73
CA GLU A 34 10.80 7.14 -1.30
C GLU A 34 10.93 6.98 0.22
N ASN A 35 11.53 5.87 0.63
CA ASN A 35 11.79 5.51 2.02
C ASN A 35 10.54 5.51 2.93
N LYS A 36 9.33 5.34 2.36
CA LYS A 36 8.07 5.23 3.10
C LYS A 36 7.60 3.78 3.23
N ASN A 37 6.78 3.51 4.24
CA ASN A 37 6.01 2.27 4.34
C ASN A 37 4.71 2.45 3.56
N ILE A 38 4.45 1.60 2.59
CA ILE A 38 3.32 1.72 1.67
C ILE A 38 2.40 0.52 1.84
N ILE A 39 1.10 0.77 1.94
CA ILE A 39 0.05 -0.27 1.91
C ILE A 39 -0.74 -0.13 0.61
N LEU A 40 -0.75 -1.17 -0.21
CA LEU A 40 -1.56 -1.24 -1.42
C LEU A 40 -2.95 -1.79 -1.10
N ALA A 41 -3.97 -0.94 -1.11
CA ALA A 41 -5.34 -1.25 -0.70
C ALA A 41 -6.38 -0.88 -1.77
N PHE A 42 -6.14 -1.28 -3.02
CA PHE A 42 -7.07 -1.09 -4.15
C PHE A 42 -7.43 -2.44 -4.78
N LYS A 43 -8.17 -2.44 -5.90
CA LYS A 43 -8.50 -3.69 -6.61
C LYS A 43 -7.31 -4.16 -7.47
N PRO A 44 -6.98 -5.47 -7.51
CA PRO A 44 -5.76 -5.99 -8.15
C PRO A 44 -5.54 -5.53 -9.61
N TYR A 45 -6.61 -5.41 -10.39
CA TYR A 45 -6.54 -4.96 -11.80
C TYR A 45 -5.95 -3.56 -11.98
N ALA A 46 -5.93 -2.73 -10.92
CA ALA A 46 -5.40 -1.37 -11.00
C ALA A 46 -3.87 -1.29 -10.81
N LEU A 47 -3.20 -2.40 -10.46
CA LEU A 47 -1.80 -2.40 -10.04
C LEU A 47 -0.87 -1.74 -11.06
N GLU A 48 -0.97 -2.12 -12.33
CA GLU A 48 -0.13 -1.56 -13.41
C GLU A 48 -0.36 -0.06 -13.56
N SER A 49 -1.62 0.37 -13.58
CA SER A 49 -1.96 1.79 -13.70
C SER A 49 -1.48 2.62 -12.51
N VAL A 50 -1.52 2.06 -11.29
CA VAL A 50 -1.05 2.74 -10.09
C VAL A 50 0.47 2.78 -10.06
N ALA A 51 1.14 1.67 -10.39
CA ALA A 51 2.60 1.61 -10.44
C ALA A 51 3.19 2.67 -11.36
N ALA A 52 2.57 2.92 -12.53
CA ALA A 52 2.99 3.95 -13.47
C ALA A 52 2.91 5.39 -12.91
N ASN A 53 2.13 5.64 -11.86
CA ASN A 53 1.98 6.95 -11.24
C ASN A 53 2.89 7.15 -10.02
N LEU A 54 3.50 6.09 -9.49
CA LEU A 54 4.32 6.17 -8.28
C LEU A 54 5.78 6.44 -8.63
N LYS A 55 6.42 7.32 -7.84
CA LYS A 55 7.84 7.66 -7.97
C LYS A 55 8.58 7.32 -6.68
N GLY A 56 9.82 6.86 -6.81
CA GLY A 56 10.71 6.50 -5.70
C GLY A 56 10.72 5.02 -5.35
N LYS A 57 11.48 4.66 -4.31
CA LYS A 57 11.61 3.30 -3.78
C LYS A 57 11.08 3.22 -2.35
N ALA A 58 10.03 2.42 -2.13
CA ALA A 58 9.46 2.22 -0.81
C ALA A 58 10.44 1.50 0.13
N LYS A 59 10.36 1.82 1.43
CA LYS A 59 11.08 1.07 2.48
C LYS A 59 10.47 -0.32 2.64
N ILE A 60 9.14 -0.38 2.75
CA ILE A 60 8.36 -1.61 2.80
C ILE A 60 7.11 -1.43 1.96
N LEU A 61 6.84 -2.36 1.04
CA LEU A 61 5.60 -2.42 0.27
C LEU A 61 4.75 -3.59 0.78
N ILE A 62 3.63 -3.26 1.41
CA ILE A 62 2.68 -4.20 1.99
C ILE A 62 1.47 -4.27 1.06
N SER A 63 1.13 -5.45 0.55
CA SER A 63 0.01 -5.66 -0.35
C SER A 63 -1.11 -6.44 0.34
N VAL A 64 -2.31 -5.85 0.39
CA VAL A 64 -3.57 -6.57 0.74
C VAL A 64 -4.31 -7.04 -0.52
N LEU A 65 -3.67 -6.96 -1.69
CA LEU A 65 -4.30 -7.25 -2.98
C LEU A 65 -4.46 -8.76 -3.17
N ALA A 66 -5.70 -9.23 -3.36
CA ALA A 66 -5.97 -10.63 -3.71
C ALA A 66 -5.30 -11.02 -5.04
N ASN A 67 -4.92 -12.29 -5.19
CA ASN A 67 -4.38 -12.87 -6.44
C ASN A 67 -3.21 -12.10 -7.08
N THR A 68 -2.41 -11.40 -6.26
CA THR A 68 -1.21 -10.68 -6.69
C THR A 68 0.00 -11.36 -6.09
N ASP A 69 0.90 -11.89 -6.92
CA ASP A 69 2.17 -12.50 -6.51
C ASP A 69 3.30 -11.46 -6.35
N PHE A 70 4.48 -11.90 -5.92
CA PHE A 70 5.62 -11.00 -5.75
C PHE A 70 6.17 -10.45 -7.06
N ASP A 71 6.01 -11.15 -8.19
CA ASP A 71 6.55 -10.69 -9.47
C ASP A 71 5.74 -9.52 -10.01
N LYS A 72 4.41 -9.55 -9.85
CA LYS A 72 3.54 -8.40 -10.12
C LYS A 72 3.84 -7.22 -9.20
N LEU A 73 4.15 -7.46 -7.92
CA LEU A 73 4.46 -6.37 -6.98
C LEU A 73 5.77 -5.64 -7.31
N LYS A 74 6.71 -6.28 -8.00
CA LYS A 74 7.98 -5.64 -8.43
C LYS A 74 7.79 -4.51 -9.43
N LEU A 75 6.59 -4.35 -10.01
CA LEU A 75 6.23 -3.14 -10.77
C LEU A 75 6.41 -1.86 -9.93
N ILE A 76 6.33 -1.97 -8.60
CA ILE A 76 6.61 -0.89 -7.66
C ILE A 76 7.91 -1.21 -6.93
N GLN A 77 8.88 -0.30 -6.98
CA GLN A 77 10.18 -0.52 -6.34
C GLN A 77 10.07 -0.43 -4.81
N ALA A 78 10.62 -1.44 -4.12
CA ALA A 78 10.71 -1.45 -2.67
C ALA A 78 11.97 -2.19 -2.20
N GLN A 79 12.42 -1.89 -0.98
CA GLN A 79 13.48 -2.66 -0.32
C GLN A 79 12.93 -3.99 0.19
N ASN A 80 11.69 -3.99 0.68
CA ASN A 80 11.02 -5.15 1.26
C ASN A 80 9.60 -5.28 0.72
N TYR A 81 9.16 -6.51 0.50
CA TYR A 81 7.81 -6.81 0.04
C TYR A 81 7.11 -7.72 1.03
N ALA A 82 5.88 -7.36 1.41
CA ALA A 82 5.01 -8.21 2.20
C ALA A 82 3.69 -8.40 1.46
N ARG A 83 3.23 -9.65 1.38
CA ARG A 83 1.87 -9.99 0.95
C ARG A 83 1.09 -10.39 2.18
N ILE A 84 -0.05 -9.75 2.41
CA ILE A 84 -0.91 -10.00 3.57
C ILE A 84 -2.33 -10.27 3.10
N MET A 85 -3.06 -11.12 3.82
CA MET A 85 -4.46 -11.45 3.51
C MET A 85 -5.33 -11.19 4.74
N PRO A 86 -5.73 -9.92 4.99
CA PRO A 86 -6.64 -9.63 6.09
C PRO A 86 -8.05 -10.16 5.77
N ASN A 87 -8.89 -10.24 6.80
CA ASN A 87 -10.30 -10.58 6.64
C ASN A 87 -11.21 -9.42 7.08
N THR A 88 -12.52 -9.58 6.93
CA THR A 88 -13.52 -8.54 7.23
C THR A 88 -13.56 -8.15 8.71
N ALA A 89 -13.09 -9.01 9.63
CA ALA A 89 -13.00 -8.69 11.05
C ALA A 89 -11.94 -7.64 11.38
N ALA A 90 -11.12 -7.20 10.41
CA ALA A 90 -10.21 -6.06 10.55
C ALA A 90 -10.95 -4.78 10.97
N LYS A 91 -12.20 -4.58 10.51
CA LYS A 91 -13.06 -3.46 10.92
C LYS A 91 -13.28 -3.42 12.44
N TYR A 92 -13.30 -4.58 13.08
CA TYR A 92 -13.53 -4.75 14.51
C TYR A 92 -12.22 -5.05 15.29
N LYS A 93 -11.06 -4.87 14.64
CA LYS A 93 -9.74 -5.15 15.23
C LYS A 93 -9.55 -6.63 15.64
N ALA A 94 -10.29 -7.55 15.04
CA ALA A 94 -10.25 -8.99 15.35
C ALA A 94 -9.82 -9.85 14.14
N SER A 95 -9.06 -9.26 13.20
CA SER A 95 -8.57 -9.97 12.01
C SER A 95 -7.47 -10.95 12.36
N THR A 96 -7.53 -12.14 11.76
CA THR A 96 -6.36 -13.02 11.61
C THR A 96 -5.77 -12.78 10.24
N THR A 97 -4.53 -12.28 10.19
CA THR A 97 -3.90 -11.83 8.95
C THR A 97 -2.59 -12.59 8.71
N PRO A 98 -2.58 -13.67 7.91
CA PRO A 98 -1.34 -14.29 7.49
C PRO A 98 -0.54 -13.35 6.60
N TYR A 99 0.79 -13.46 6.67
CA TYR A 99 1.70 -12.71 5.81
C TYR A 99 2.86 -13.57 5.30
N VAL A 100 3.35 -13.22 4.11
CA VAL A 100 4.61 -13.74 3.54
C VAL A 100 5.50 -12.56 3.24
N LEU A 101 6.74 -12.60 3.71
CA LEU A 101 7.75 -11.58 3.49
C LEU A 101 8.76 -12.05 2.43
N LYS A 102 9.13 -11.14 1.52
CA LYS A 102 10.30 -11.27 0.65
C LYS A 102 11.22 -10.09 0.92
N ASN A 103 12.36 -10.37 1.55
CA ASN A 103 13.35 -9.38 1.95
C ASN A 103 14.66 -9.61 1.17
N SER A 104 15.33 -8.53 0.78
CA SER A 104 16.68 -8.58 0.19
C SER A 104 17.78 -8.90 1.19
N ASN A 105 17.55 -8.61 2.49
CA ASN A 105 18.54 -8.66 3.57
C ASN A 105 18.59 -10.00 4.30
N PHE A 106 17.70 -10.94 3.97
CA PHE A 106 17.70 -12.33 4.46
C PHE A 106 17.69 -13.29 3.28
N LYS A 107 18.59 -13.07 2.31
CA LYS A 107 18.92 -14.09 1.34
C LYS A 107 19.92 -15.02 2.02
N ASP A 108 19.58 -16.30 2.10
CA ASP A 108 20.53 -17.37 2.45
C ASP A 108 21.81 -17.24 1.60
#